data_AF-A0A517QR40-F1
#
_entry.id   AF-A0A517QR40-F1
#
_cell.length_a   1.000
_cell.length_b   1.000
_cell.length_c   1.000
_cell.angle_alpha   90.00
_cell.angle_beta   90.00
_cell.angle_gamma   90.00
#
_symmetry.space_group_name_H-M   'P 1'
#
loop_
_entity.id
_entity.type
_entity.pdbx_description
1 polymer ?
#
loop_
_entity_poly.entity_id
_entity_poly.type
_entity_poly.pdbx_seq_one_letter_code
_entity_poly.pdbx_strand_id
1 'polypeptide(L)'
;MIVPRKMTLQLTPLLDLLLIVIFAQYLEVQETQVVVEKNAAAALVERDEAVAAMTQMEERLQFAEANLEETLERERIVAKLLSELFEIPDQDIEKILRRQLSSGVLSDVDLENLKERIRQLSDEKSNQIVSHLLAYEEIRKRCDVWNIHVTPQNYLTLTSDNTTLRMQFPRDLSTDFAQQDFINRFIELAHTLPEPKSLVILMLTYESESTEGDLEPVQEALPQITVRLNFESAGRSRYDYADLGMRIE
;
A
#
# COMPACT_ATOMS: atom_id res chain seq x y z
N MET A 1 -99.66 14.00 27.25
CA MET A 1 -99.37 15.46 27.24
C MET A 1 -97.86 15.62 27.29
N ILE A 2 -97.22 16.08 26.21
CA ILE A 2 -95.77 16.37 26.21
C ILE A 2 -95.66 17.89 26.14
N VAL A 3 -95.10 18.49 27.19
CA VAL A 3 -94.93 19.94 27.32
C VAL A 3 -93.66 20.36 26.58
N PRO A 4 -93.71 21.28 25.61
CA PRO A 4 -92.51 21.75 24.91
C PRO A 4 -91.71 22.70 25.82
N ARG A 5 -90.53 22.28 26.26
CA ARG A 5 -89.59 23.08 27.06
C ARG A 5 -88.77 23.97 26.13
N LYS A 6 -89.04 25.27 26.10
CA LYS A 6 -88.19 26.25 25.40
C LYS A 6 -86.87 26.41 26.15
N MET A 7 -85.75 25.93 25.59
CA MET A 7 -84.41 26.28 26.06
C MET A 7 -84.05 27.68 25.53
N THR A 8 -84.06 28.68 26.41
CA THR A 8 -83.44 29.98 26.13
C THR A 8 -81.94 29.83 26.37
N LEU A 9 -81.18 29.55 25.30
CA LEU A 9 -79.73 29.65 25.33
C LEU A 9 -79.35 31.11 25.61
N GLN A 10 -78.64 31.36 26.70
CA GLN A 10 -78.07 32.66 26.98
C GLN A 10 -76.89 32.88 26.02
N LEU A 11 -76.90 33.98 25.27
CA LEU A 11 -75.90 34.30 24.24
C LEU A 11 -74.50 34.54 24.82
N THR A 12 -74.42 35.04 26.05
CA THR A 12 -73.17 35.43 26.73
C THR A 12 -72.20 34.27 26.92
N PRO A 13 -72.58 33.10 27.48
CA PRO A 13 -71.66 31.96 27.64
C PRO A 13 -71.26 31.30 26.31
N LEU A 14 -72.08 31.41 25.26
CA LEU A 14 -71.75 30.85 23.95
C LEU A 14 -70.70 31.71 23.22
N LEU A 15 -70.80 33.03 23.38
CA LEU A 15 -69.80 33.97 22.88
C LEU A 15 -68.46 33.78 23.60
N ASP A 16 -68.48 33.60 24.92
CA ASP A 16 -67.27 33.37 25.72
C ASP A 16 -66.55 32.08 25.32
N LEU A 17 -67.30 30.98 25.15
CA LEU A 17 -66.74 29.71 24.70
C LEU A 17 -66.19 29.78 23.26
N LEU A 18 -66.86 30.51 22.37
CA LEU A 18 -66.36 30.73 21.01
C LEU A 18 -65.08 31.58 21.00
N LEU A 19 -64.98 32.58 21.87
CA LEU A 19 -63.80 33.43 22.02
C LEU A 19 -62.61 32.63 22.57
N ILE A 20 -62.82 31.76 23.55
CA ILE A 20 -61.79 30.85 24.07
C ILE A 20 -61.26 29.92 22.97
N VAL A 21 -62.14 29.33 22.16
CA VAL A 21 -61.73 28.43 21.07
C VAL A 21 -60.92 29.16 19.99
N ILE A 22 -61.34 30.38 19.59
CA ILE A 22 -60.59 31.19 18.63
C ILE A 22 -59.22 31.58 19.19
N PHE A 23 -59.14 31.91 20.48
CA PHE A 23 -57.87 32.28 21.12
C PHE A 23 -56.92 31.09 21.22
N ALA A 24 -57.44 29.90 21.55
CA ALA A 24 -56.67 28.66 21.54
C ALA A 24 -56.13 28.33 20.14
N GLN A 25 -56.97 28.45 19.10
CA GLN A 25 -56.54 28.28 17.70
C GLN A 25 -55.49 29.31 17.28
N TYR A 26 -55.64 30.57 17.70
CA TYR A 26 -54.65 31.61 17.41
C TYR A 26 -53.28 31.31 18.06
N LEU A 27 -53.28 30.84 19.32
CA LEU A 27 -52.04 30.47 20.01
C LEU A 27 -51.36 29.27 19.35
N GLU A 28 -52.12 28.26 18.91
CA GLU A 28 -51.59 27.09 18.20
C GLU A 28 -50.97 27.48 16.84
N VAL A 29 -51.61 28.38 16.09
CA VAL A 29 -51.04 28.91 14.84
C VAL A 29 -49.76 29.72 15.10
N GLN A 30 -49.71 30.53 16.17
CA GLN A 30 -48.50 31.27 16.53
C GLN A 30 -47.35 30.32 16.90
N GLU A 31 -47.61 29.28 17.68
CA GLU A 31 -46.59 28.32 18.10
C GLU A 31 -46.05 27.50 16.92
N THR A 32 -46.95 27.02 16.05
CA THR A 32 -46.54 26.29 14.84
C THR A 32 -45.73 27.15 13.88
N GLN A 33 -46.06 28.44 13.75
CA GLN A 33 -45.32 29.35 12.88
C GLN A 33 -43.88 29.60 13.38
N VAL A 34 -43.68 29.76 14.69
CA VAL A 34 -42.35 29.88 15.30
C VAL A 34 -41.51 28.62 15.09
N VAL A 35 -42.12 27.43 15.21
CA VAL A 35 -41.44 26.15 14.97
C VAL A 35 -41.06 25.99 13.50
N VAL A 36 -41.95 26.35 12.58
CA VAL A 36 -41.71 26.29 11.14
C VAL A 36 -40.57 27.25 10.74
N GLU A 37 -40.56 28.48 11.25
CA GLU A 37 -39.50 29.45 10.97
C GLU A 37 -38.14 28.98 11.52
N LYS A 38 -38.12 28.42 12.73
CA LYS A 38 -36.90 27.87 13.32
C LYS A 38 -36.35 26.69 12.53
N ASN A 39 -37.22 25.78 12.08
CA ASN A 39 -36.82 24.63 11.28
C ASN A 39 -36.34 25.05 9.88
N ALA A 40 -37.00 26.04 9.27
CA ALA A 40 -36.56 26.60 7.99
C ALA A 40 -35.18 27.27 8.11
N ALA A 41 -34.95 28.02 9.19
CA ALA A 41 -33.64 28.63 9.46
C ALA A 41 -32.55 27.57 9.69
N ALA A 42 -32.84 26.51 10.45
CA ALA A 42 -31.89 25.41 10.68
C ALA A 42 -31.54 24.66 9.38
N ALA A 43 -32.54 24.37 8.53
CA ALA A 43 -32.32 23.70 7.25
C ALA A 43 -31.48 24.54 6.27
N LEU A 44 -31.60 25.88 6.31
CA LEU A 44 -30.76 26.77 5.51
C LEU A 44 -29.30 26.75 5.97
N VAL A 45 -29.05 26.75 7.28
CA VAL A 45 -27.69 26.66 7.85
C VAL A 45 -27.05 25.32 7.49
N GLU A 46 -27.76 24.20 7.66
CA GLU A 46 -27.26 22.87 7.32
C GLU A 46 -26.94 22.75 5.82
N ARG A 47 -27.78 23.33 4.95
CA ARG A 47 -27.52 23.35 3.51
C ARG A 47 -26.25 24.15 3.19
N ASP A 48 -26.07 25.31 3.80
CA ASP A 48 -24.92 26.18 3.53
C ASP A 48 -23.61 25.55 4.04
N GLU A 49 -23.66 24.84 5.18
CA GLU A 49 -22.53 24.03 5.68
C GLU A 49 -22.20 22.86 4.75
N ALA A 50 -23.21 22.16 4.24
CA ALA A 50 -23.02 21.07 3.28
C ALA A 50 -22.42 21.57 1.96
N VAL A 51 -22.88 22.71 1.45
CA VAL A 51 -22.32 23.34 0.24
C VAL A 51 -20.86 23.75 0.47
N ALA A 52 -20.54 24.35 1.62
CA ALA A 52 -19.17 24.73 1.96
C ALA A 52 -18.23 23.50 2.04
N ALA A 53 -18.71 22.40 2.64
CA ALA A 53 -17.97 21.15 2.72
C ALA A 53 -17.72 20.53 1.33
N MET A 54 -18.71 20.55 0.43
CA MET A 54 -18.54 20.08 -0.94
C MET A 54 -17.51 20.92 -1.69
N THR A 55 -17.58 22.25 -1.60
CA THR A 55 -16.60 23.12 -2.29
C THR A 55 -15.17 22.86 -1.80
N GLN A 56 -14.97 22.63 -0.50
CA GLN A 56 -13.66 22.31 0.04
C GLN A 56 -13.15 20.93 -0.45
N MET A 57 -14.05 19.96 -0.62
CA MET A 57 -13.72 18.64 -1.14
C MET A 57 -13.30 18.72 -2.62
N GLU A 58 -14.03 19.49 -3.42
CA GLU A 58 -13.73 19.71 -4.84
C GLU A 58 -12.37 20.40 -5.03
N GLU A 59 -12.06 21.43 -4.23
CA GLU A 59 -10.75 22.10 -4.27
C GLU A 59 -9.60 21.14 -3.93
N ARG A 60 -9.79 20.27 -2.92
CA ARG A 60 -8.79 19.25 -2.56
C ARG A 60 -8.61 18.22 -3.68
N LEU A 61 -9.68 17.83 -4.35
CA LEU A 61 -9.65 16.87 -5.44
C LEU A 61 -8.91 17.46 -6.65
N GLN A 62 -9.25 18.69 -7.04
CA GLN A 62 -8.53 19.39 -8.11
C GLN A 62 -7.05 19.57 -7.81
N PHE A 63 -6.69 19.90 -6.56
CA PHE A 63 -5.28 20.01 -6.17
C PHE A 63 -4.56 18.65 -6.20
N ALA A 64 -5.23 17.58 -5.77
CA ALA A 64 -4.68 16.23 -5.84
C ALA A 64 -4.49 15.76 -7.30
N GLU A 65 -5.46 16.03 -8.17
CA GLU A 65 -5.37 15.72 -9.60
C GLU A 65 -4.24 16.49 -10.28
N ALA A 66 -4.10 17.80 -10.02
CA ALA A 66 -3.02 18.61 -10.57
C ALA A 66 -1.63 18.11 -10.14
N ASN A 67 -1.48 17.71 -8.87
CA ASN A 67 -0.22 17.15 -8.37
C ASN A 67 0.08 15.77 -8.99
N LEU A 68 -0.94 14.95 -9.22
CA LEU A 68 -0.79 13.66 -9.88
C LEU A 68 -0.33 13.84 -11.32
N GLU A 69 -0.96 14.76 -12.06
CA GLU A 69 -0.60 15.07 -13.45
C GLU A 69 0.83 15.63 -13.54
N GLU A 70 1.24 16.52 -12.63
CA GLU A 70 2.61 17.02 -12.57
C GLU A 70 3.63 15.90 -12.28
N THR A 71 3.28 14.96 -11.40
CA THR A 71 4.16 13.83 -11.05
C THR A 71 4.32 12.88 -12.25
N LEU A 72 3.23 12.55 -12.93
CA LEU A 72 3.26 11.69 -14.12
C LEU A 72 4.06 12.33 -15.27
N GLU A 73 3.94 13.64 -15.47
CA GLU A 73 4.70 14.34 -16.51
C GLU A 73 6.20 14.36 -16.19
N ARG A 74 6.57 14.56 -14.91
CA ARG A 74 7.97 14.45 -14.47
C ARG A 74 8.52 13.04 -14.68
N GLU A 75 7.76 12.01 -14.34
CA GLU A 75 8.14 10.61 -14.61
C GLU A 75 8.33 10.37 -16.10
N ARG A 76 7.45 10.90 -16.95
CA ARG A 76 7.55 10.76 -18.42
C ARG A 76 8.78 11.44 -18.99
N ILE A 77 9.12 12.63 -18.51
CA ILE A 77 10.33 13.37 -18.92
C ILE A 77 11.58 12.59 -18.50
N VAL A 78 11.62 12.10 -17.27
CA VAL A 78 12.73 11.28 -16.76
C VAL A 78 12.87 10.00 -17.57
N ALA A 79 11.76 9.31 -17.85
CA ALA A 79 11.78 8.08 -18.63
C ALA A 79 12.23 8.31 -20.08
N LYS A 80 11.83 9.43 -20.70
CA LYS A 80 12.32 9.84 -22.03
C LYS A 80 13.82 10.14 -22.03
N LEU A 81 14.31 10.92 -21.07
CA LEU A 81 15.74 11.22 -20.93
C LEU A 81 16.56 9.96 -20.69
N LEU A 82 16.01 8.99 -19.96
CA LEU A 82 16.65 7.70 -19.70
C LEU A 82 16.62 6.79 -20.93
N SER A 83 15.55 6.79 -21.71
CA SER A 83 15.49 6.10 -23.00
C SER A 83 16.53 6.67 -23.97
N GLU A 84 16.70 7.99 -24.02
CA GLU A 84 17.73 8.66 -24.83
C GLU A 84 19.17 8.35 -24.33
N LEU A 85 19.34 8.11 -23.02
CA LEU A 85 20.63 7.71 -22.43
C LEU A 85 20.93 6.22 -22.60
N PHE A 86 19.91 5.37 -22.77
CA PHE A 86 20.01 3.92 -22.96
C PHE A 86 19.96 3.48 -24.43
N GLU A 87 19.94 4.39 -25.39
CA GLU A 87 20.30 4.11 -26.80
C GLU A 87 21.79 3.75 -26.92
N ILE A 88 22.20 2.67 -26.27
CA ILE A 88 23.51 2.04 -26.47
C ILE A 88 23.38 1.26 -27.78
N PRO A 89 24.14 1.62 -28.84
CA PRO A 89 24.13 0.87 -30.08
C PRO A 89 24.46 -0.61 -29.82
N ASP A 90 23.78 -1.54 -30.50
CA ASP A 90 23.94 -3.00 -30.30
C ASP A 90 25.42 -3.46 -30.29
N GLN A 91 26.29 -2.72 -30.99
CA GLN A 91 27.73 -2.96 -31.06
C GLN A 91 28.47 -2.71 -29.74
N ASP A 92 27.97 -1.82 -28.87
CA ASP A 92 28.60 -1.50 -27.59
C ASP A 92 28.06 -2.40 -26.46
N ILE A 93 26.79 -2.83 -26.55
CA ILE A 93 26.24 -3.91 -25.70
C ILE A 93 27.08 -5.18 -25.88
N GLU A 94 27.41 -5.54 -27.12
CA GLU A 94 28.23 -6.73 -27.39
C GLU A 94 29.65 -6.63 -26.81
N LYS A 95 30.26 -5.44 -26.83
CA LYS A 95 31.58 -5.22 -26.21
C LYS A 95 31.52 -5.29 -24.69
N ILE A 96 30.47 -4.75 -24.08
CA ILE A 96 30.27 -4.76 -22.62
C ILE A 96 30.01 -6.19 -22.13
N LEU A 97 29.10 -6.91 -22.80
CA LEU A 97 28.80 -8.32 -22.49
C LEU A 97 30.03 -9.20 -22.64
N ARG A 98 30.79 -9.09 -23.75
CA ARG A 98 32.03 -9.84 -23.95
C ARG A 98 33.13 -9.50 -22.93
N ARG A 99 33.17 -8.25 -22.43
CA ARG A 99 34.14 -7.81 -21.40
C ARG A 99 33.79 -8.32 -20.00
N GLN A 100 32.49 -8.44 -19.68
CA GLN A 100 32.03 -8.93 -18.38
C GLN A 100 32.04 -10.47 -18.27
N LEU A 101 31.98 -11.16 -19.40
CA LEU A 101 31.87 -12.63 -19.50
C LEU A 101 33.18 -13.36 -19.82
N SER A 102 34.34 -12.75 -19.57
CA SER A 102 35.67 -13.33 -19.85
C SER A 102 36.04 -14.62 -19.08
N SER A 103 35.06 -15.28 -18.45
CA SER A 103 35.23 -16.52 -17.68
C SER A 103 34.28 -17.67 -18.08
N GLY A 104 33.45 -17.54 -19.11
CA GLY A 104 32.51 -18.60 -19.50
C GLY A 104 32.22 -18.61 -21.00
N VAL A 105 32.46 -19.76 -21.63
CA VAL A 105 32.15 -20.01 -23.05
C VAL A 105 30.63 -20.05 -23.21
N LEU A 106 30.03 -18.99 -23.75
CA LEU A 106 28.64 -19.00 -24.23
C LEU A 106 28.63 -19.25 -25.73
N SER A 107 27.63 -20.00 -26.21
CA SER A 107 27.39 -20.24 -27.64
C SER A 107 26.82 -18.98 -28.30
N ASP A 108 27.10 -18.75 -29.58
CA ASP A 108 26.55 -17.62 -30.36
C ASP A 108 24.99 -17.62 -30.35
N VAL A 109 24.38 -18.79 -30.13
CA VAL A 109 22.93 -18.97 -29.98
C VAL A 109 22.39 -18.34 -28.69
N ASP A 110 23.13 -18.46 -27.59
CA ASP A 110 22.71 -17.89 -26.30
C ASP A 110 22.84 -16.36 -26.30
N LEU A 111 23.79 -15.84 -27.09
CA LEU A 111 24.02 -14.41 -27.26
C LEU A 111 22.91 -13.77 -28.09
N GLU A 112 22.44 -14.43 -29.15
CA GLU A 112 21.26 -13.98 -29.90
C GLU A 112 19.97 -14.09 -29.08
N ASN A 113 19.76 -15.17 -28.34
CA ASN A 113 18.61 -15.28 -27.43
C ASN A 113 18.60 -14.19 -26.36
N LEU A 114 19.77 -13.81 -25.83
CA LEU A 114 19.89 -12.73 -24.85
C LEU A 114 19.63 -11.35 -25.49
N LYS A 115 20.13 -11.11 -26.70
CA LYS A 115 19.83 -9.89 -27.49
C LYS A 115 18.34 -9.78 -27.79
N GLU A 116 17.71 -10.88 -28.16
CA GLU A 116 16.28 -10.93 -28.46
C GLU A 116 15.43 -10.71 -27.21
N ARG A 117 15.83 -11.27 -26.05
CA ARG A 117 15.16 -11.05 -24.76
C ARG A 117 15.32 -9.61 -24.26
N ILE A 118 16.47 -8.98 -24.49
CA ILE A 118 16.69 -7.55 -24.20
C ILE A 118 15.83 -6.66 -25.12
N ARG A 119 15.72 -6.98 -26.41
CA ARG A 119 14.85 -6.26 -27.35
C ARG A 119 13.37 -6.38 -26.99
N GLN A 120 12.91 -7.59 -26.63
CA GLN A 120 11.55 -7.82 -26.17
C GLN A 120 11.22 -7.03 -24.89
N LEU A 121 12.17 -6.95 -23.95
CA LEU A 121 12.01 -6.16 -22.72
C LEU A 121 12.04 -4.63 -22.98
N SER A 122 12.78 -4.20 -24.01
CA SER A 122 12.87 -2.80 -24.44
C SER A 122 11.57 -2.29 -25.08
N ASP A 123 10.88 -3.13 -25.85
CA ASP A 123 9.67 -2.75 -26.57
C ASP A 123 8.40 -2.69 -25.67
N GLU A 124 8.30 -3.54 -24.64
CA GLU A 124 7.06 -3.61 -23.84
C GLU A 124 7.07 -2.77 -22.56
N LYS A 125 8.21 -2.51 -21.92
CA LYS A 125 8.27 -1.92 -20.57
C LYS A 125 9.52 -1.07 -20.27
N SER A 126 10.27 -0.59 -21.28
CA SER A 126 11.54 0.13 -21.08
C SER A 126 11.47 1.24 -20.04
N ASN A 127 10.45 2.09 -20.07
CA ASN A 127 10.32 3.20 -19.11
C ASN A 127 10.03 2.76 -17.66
N GLN A 128 9.24 1.70 -17.46
CA GLN A 128 8.97 1.14 -16.12
C GLN A 128 10.15 0.30 -15.62
N ILE A 129 10.77 -0.50 -16.48
CA ILE A 129 11.93 -1.32 -16.12
C ILE A 129 13.11 -0.42 -15.76
N VAL A 130 13.37 0.65 -16.52
CA VAL A 130 14.49 1.56 -16.24
C VAL A 130 14.21 2.40 -14.99
N SER A 131 12.98 2.87 -14.74
CA SER A 131 12.64 3.52 -13.47
C SER A 131 12.71 2.56 -12.29
N HIS A 132 12.29 1.30 -12.45
CA HIS A 132 12.45 0.25 -11.44
C HIS A 132 13.93 -0.10 -11.21
N LEU A 133 14.76 -0.15 -12.26
CA LEU A 133 16.19 -0.45 -12.15
C LEU A 133 16.98 0.71 -11.53
N LEU A 134 16.64 1.96 -11.85
CA LEU A 134 17.26 3.13 -11.22
C LEU A 134 16.75 3.35 -9.80
N ALA A 135 15.46 3.12 -9.53
CA ALA A 135 14.96 3.04 -8.18
C ALA A 135 15.69 1.93 -7.42
N TYR A 136 15.91 0.77 -8.04
CA TYR A 136 16.66 -0.34 -7.45
C TYR A 136 18.13 0.01 -7.21
N GLU A 137 18.82 0.71 -8.11
CA GLU A 137 20.18 1.18 -7.89
C GLU A 137 20.27 2.31 -6.84
N GLU A 138 19.33 3.25 -6.82
CA GLU A 138 19.27 4.31 -5.82
C GLU A 138 18.88 3.79 -4.43
N ILE A 139 17.97 2.81 -4.37
CA ILE A 139 17.61 2.06 -3.17
C ILE A 139 18.84 1.28 -2.70
N ARG A 140 19.50 0.50 -3.57
CA ARG A 140 20.71 -0.26 -3.22
C ARG A 140 21.89 0.63 -2.81
N LYS A 141 21.97 1.87 -3.29
CA LYS A 141 22.95 2.85 -2.78
C LYS A 141 22.70 3.19 -1.30
N ARG A 142 21.44 3.21 -0.85
CA ARG A 142 21.01 3.69 0.48
C ARG A 142 20.62 2.58 1.46
N CYS A 143 20.29 1.39 0.99
CA CYS A 143 19.95 0.23 1.80
C CYS A 143 20.64 -1.02 1.27
N ASP A 144 20.80 -2.00 2.15
CA ASP A 144 21.23 -3.33 1.76
C ASP A 144 20.01 -4.22 1.52
N VAL A 145 20.09 -5.04 0.48
CA VAL A 145 19.03 -5.95 0.09
C VAL A 145 19.52 -7.36 0.35
N TRP A 146 18.82 -8.07 1.23
CA TRP A 146 19.12 -9.44 1.59
C TRP A 146 18.09 -10.36 0.95
N ASN A 147 18.51 -11.15 -0.02
CA ASN A 147 17.65 -12.11 -0.69
C ASN A 147 17.57 -13.39 0.14
N ILE A 148 16.37 -13.76 0.52
CA ILE A 148 16.07 -15.02 1.18
C ILE A 148 15.35 -15.89 0.16
N HIS A 149 15.96 -17.01 -0.17
CA HIS A 149 15.39 -17.97 -1.11
C HIS A 149 15.13 -19.30 -0.42
N VAL A 150 13.89 -19.79 -0.50
CA VAL A 150 13.46 -21.06 0.11
C VAL A 150 13.21 -22.10 -0.97
N THR A 151 13.88 -23.25 -0.80
CA THR A 151 13.74 -24.43 -1.67
C THR A 151 12.85 -25.50 -1.04
N PRO A 152 12.20 -26.39 -1.82
CA PRO A 152 11.38 -27.49 -1.32
C PRO A 152 12.14 -28.50 -0.43
N GLN A 153 13.48 -28.50 -0.49
CA GLN A 153 14.31 -29.37 0.35
C GLN A 153 14.61 -28.77 1.73
N ASN A 154 13.86 -27.75 2.17
CA ASN A 154 14.02 -27.07 3.46
C ASN A 154 15.40 -26.44 3.64
N TYR A 155 15.90 -25.86 2.54
CA TYR A 155 17.05 -24.98 2.57
C TYR A 155 16.60 -23.55 2.39
N LEU A 156 17.23 -22.69 3.19
CA LEU A 156 17.19 -21.25 3.05
C LEU A 156 18.55 -20.79 2.55
N THR A 157 18.55 -20.03 1.48
CA THR A 157 19.72 -19.33 0.96
C THR A 157 19.57 -17.85 1.23
N LEU A 158 20.52 -17.29 1.96
CA LEU A 158 20.61 -15.86 2.27
C LEU A 158 21.73 -15.26 1.41
N THR A 159 21.39 -14.36 0.50
CA THR A 159 22.33 -13.69 -0.38
C THR A 159 22.33 -12.20 -0.10
N SER A 160 23.51 -11.66 0.21
CA SER A 160 23.77 -10.22 0.36
C SER A 160 24.98 -9.84 -0.47
N ASP A 161 24.80 -8.91 -1.42
CA ASP A 161 25.80 -8.49 -2.41
C ASP A 161 26.56 -9.64 -3.11
N ASN A 162 27.69 -10.09 -2.54
CA ASN A 162 28.54 -11.16 -3.07
C ASN A 162 28.65 -12.38 -2.14
N THR A 163 28.01 -12.34 -0.97
CA THR A 163 28.05 -13.44 0.01
C THR A 163 26.76 -14.21 -0.08
N THR A 164 26.87 -15.50 -0.36
CA THR A 164 25.73 -16.43 -0.33
C THR A 164 25.96 -17.43 0.79
N LEU A 165 25.04 -17.43 1.75
CA LEU A 165 25.03 -18.34 2.88
C LEU A 165 23.84 -19.28 2.74
N ARG A 166 24.00 -20.52 3.20
CA ARG A 166 22.95 -21.53 3.14
C ARG A 166 22.79 -22.18 4.49
N MET A 167 21.55 -22.31 4.94
CA MET A 167 21.19 -23.06 6.13
C MET A 167 20.07 -24.05 5.82
N GLN A 168 20.10 -25.18 6.49
CA GLN A 168 18.99 -26.13 6.48
C GLN A 168 18.12 -25.88 7.71
N PHE A 169 16.81 -26.01 7.55
CA PHE A 169 15.86 -25.90 8.65
C PHE A 169 14.99 -27.17 8.76
N PRO A 170 14.44 -27.46 9.95
CA PRO A 170 13.52 -28.58 10.14
C PRO A 170 12.24 -28.39 9.31
N ARG A 171 11.70 -29.49 8.75
CA ARG A 171 10.38 -29.48 8.07
C ARG A 171 9.23 -29.06 8.98
N ASP A 172 9.38 -29.32 10.27
CA ASP A 172 8.36 -29.03 11.25
C ASP A 172 8.90 -28.00 12.24
N LEU A 173 8.40 -26.77 12.11
CA LEU A 173 8.66 -25.65 13.02
C LEU A 173 7.41 -25.32 13.86
N SER A 174 6.42 -26.22 13.93
CA SER A 174 5.17 -26.00 14.68
C SER A 174 5.37 -25.87 16.20
N THR A 175 6.53 -26.27 16.71
CA THR A 175 6.86 -26.12 18.12
C THR A 175 7.64 -24.82 18.35
N ASP A 176 7.29 -24.11 19.43
CA ASP A 176 7.97 -22.87 19.85
C ASP A 176 9.49 -23.04 19.91
N PHE A 177 9.97 -24.20 20.39
CA PHE A 177 11.39 -24.50 20.48
C PHE A 177 12.06 -24.57 19.09
N ALA A 178 11.45 -25.27 18.13
CA ALA A 178 12.01 -25.41 16.79
C ALA A 178 12.00 -24.07 16.05
N GLN A 179 10.92 -23.29 16.19
CA GLN A 179 10.82 -21.94 15.63
C GLN A 179 11.89 -21.01 16.22
N GLN A 180 12.11 -21.03 17.53
CA GLN A 180 13.15 -20.22 18.18
C GLN A 180 14.57 -20.67 17.79
N ASP A 181 14.84 -21.97 17.66
CA ASP A 181 16.13 -22.48 17.17
C ASP A 181 16.40 -22.01 15.73
N PHE A 182 15.38 -22.04 14.86
CA PHE A 182 15.49 -21.49 13.50
C PHE A 182 15.81 -19.99 13.51
N ILE A 183 15.08 -19.19 14.29
CA ILE A 183 15.32 -17.74 14.41
C ILE A 183 16.74 -17.45 14.91
N ASN A 184 17.20 -18.14 15.95
CA ASN A 184 18.54 -17.97 16.49
C ASN A 184 19.61 -18.29 15.44
N ARG A 185 19.48 -19.41 14.73
CA ARG A 185 20.41 -19.78 13.66
C ARG A 185 20.41 -18.81 12.50
N PHE A 186 19.24 -18.28 12.12
CA PHE A 186 19.16 -17.25 11.09
C PHE A 186 19.92 -15.99 11.49
N ILE A 187 19.74 -15.52 12.74
CA ILE A 187 20.42 -14.33 13.25
C ILE A 187 21.93 -14.56 13.35
N GLU A 188 22.35 -15.74 13.84
CA GLU A 188 23.76 -16.13 13.84
C GLU A 188 24.36 -16.11 12.43
N LEU A 189 23.62 -16.63 11.44
CA LEU A 189 24.02 -16.60 10.04
C LEU A 189 24.10 -15.16 9.51
N ALA A 190 23.11 -14.32 9.82
CA ALA A 190 23.05 -12.92 9.42
C ALA A 190 24.23 -12.11 9.99
N HIS A 191 24.67 -12.39 11.22
CA HIS A 191 25.84 -11.75 11.82
C HIS A 191 27.17 -12.11 11.15
N THR A 192 27.22 -13.14 10.31
CA THR A 192 28.41 -13.45 9.50
C THR A 192 28.47 -12.64 8.21
N LEU A 193 27.38 -11.95 7.84
CA LEU A 193 27.38 -11.03 6.70
C LEU A 193 28.17 -9.75 7.03
N PRO A 194 28.66 -9.03 5.99
CA PRO A 194 29.26 -7.72 6.18
C PRO A 194 28.34 -6.76 6.94
N GLU A 195 28.93 -5.81 7.66
CA GLU A 195 28.16 -4.82 8.43
C GLU A 195 27.19 -4.06 7.50
N PRO A 196 25.88 -4.10 7.78
CA PRO A 196 24.91 -3.53 6.89
C PRO A 196 24.79 -2.00 7.00
N LYS A 197 24.23 -1.38 5.97
CA LYS A 197 23.84 0.03 5.93
C LYS A 197 22.74 0.34 6.94
N SER A 198 22.34 1.61 7.00
CA SER A 198 21.30 2.12 7.90
C SER A 198 19.92 1.49 7.69
N LEU A 199 19.67 0.87 6.53
CA LEU A 199 18.44 0.16 6.21
C LEU A 199 18.78 -1.17 5.54
N VAL A 200 18.12 -2.24 5.95
CA VAL A 200 18.21 -3.58 5.37
C VAL A 200 16.80 -4.06 5.04
N ILE A 201 16.61 -4.53 3.81
CA ILE A 201 15.34 -5.11 3.35
C ILE A 201 15.56 -6.60 3.08
N LEU A 202 14.87 -7.45 3.83
CA LEU A 202 14.86 -8.90 3.64
C LEU A 202 13.79 -9.25 2.61
N MET A 203 14.19 -9.77 1.46
CA MET A 203 13.28 -10.14 0.36
C MET A 203 13.09 -11.66 0.33
N LEU A 204 11.91 -12.14 0.70
CA LEU A 204 11.57 -13.56 0.64
C LEU A 204 11.11 -13.95 -0.77
N THR A 205 11.70 -15.01 -1.30
CA THR A 205 11.32 -15.65 -2.56
C THR A 205 11.32 -17.17 -2.40
N TYR A 206 10.53 -17.86 -3.21
CA TYR A 206 10.47 -19.33 -3.21
C TYR A 206 10.37 -19.92 -4.62
N GLU A 207 10.83 -21.17 -4.75
CA GLU A 207 10.68 -21.96 -5.99
C GLU A 207 9.20 -22.26 -6.27
N SER A 208 8.87 -22.42 -7.56
CA SER A 208 7.52 -22.76 -8.03
C SER A 208 7.05 -24.15 -7.58
N GLU A 209 7.98 -25.03 -7.22
CA GLU A 209 7.71 -26.37 -6.71
C GLU A 209 7.48 -26.41 -5.18
N SER A 210 7.67 -25.29 -4.49
CA SER A 210 7.51 -25.22 -3.02
C SER A 210 6.04 -25.32 -2.63
N THR A 211 5.74 -26.16 -1.64
CA THR A 211 4.38 -26.30 -1.11
C THR A 211 4.13 -25.30 0.01
N GLU A 212 2.86 -25.01 0.31
CA GLU A 212 2.47 -24.09 1.39
C GLU A 212 3.12 -24.46 2.74
N GLY A 213 3.25 -25.77 3.03
CA GLY A 213 3.90 -26.27 4.23
C GLY A 213 5.42 -26.07 4.29
N ASP A 214 6.09 -25.81 3.16
CA ASP A 214 7.51 -25.48 3.11
C ASP A 214 7.75 -23.97 3.37
N LEU A 215 6.71 -23.13 3.19
CA LEU A 215 6.80 -21.66 3.19
C LEU A 215 6.26 -21.04 4.48
N GLU A 216 5.13 -21.55 4.97
CA GLU A 216 4.43 -21.06 6.17
C GLU A 216 5.39 -20.90 7.37
N PRO A 217 6.31 -21.85 7.66
CA PRO A 217 7.24 -21.70 8.77
C PRO A 217 8.19 -20.51 8.67
N VAL A 218 8.67 -20.22 7.46
CA VAL A 218 9.61 -19.11 7.21
C VAL A 218 8.87 -17.79 7.24
N GLN A 219 7.66 -17.74 6.67
CA GLN A 219 6.79 -16.58 6.71
C GLN A 219 6.40 -16.19 8.14
N GLU A 220 6.09 -17.16 9.00
CA GLU A 220 5.81 -16.90 10.42
C GLU A 220 7.02 -16.44 11.22
N ALA A 221 8.22 -16.93 10.87
CA ALA A 221 9.46 -16.60 11.56
C ALA A 221 10.01 -15.21 11.17
N LEU A 222 9.80 -14.75 9.93
CA LEU A 222 10.36 -13.49 9.42
C LEU A 222 10.02 -12.25 10.27
N PRO A 223 8.76 -12.01 10.68
CA PRO A 223 8.44 -10.89 11.56
C PRO A 223 9.24 -10.92 12.87
N GLN A 224 9.40 -12.10 13.47
CA GLN A 224 10.15 -12.27 14.72
C GLN A 224 11.65 -12.00 14.52
N ILE A 225 12.21 -12.48 13.40
CA ILE A 225 13.59 -12.19 13.00
C ILE A 225 13.80 -10.69 12.86
N THR A 226 12.93 -9.99 12.14
CA THR A 226 13.05 -8.54 11.91
C THR A 226 12.93 -7.75 13.21
N VAL A 227 12.00 -8.10 14.11
CA VAL A 227 11.87 -7.45 15.44
C VAL A 227 13.16 -7.62 16.23
N ARG A 228 13.73 -8.82 16.24
CA ARG A 228 14.94 -9.13 17.00
C ARG A 228 16.19 -8.46 16.43
N LEU A 229 16.36 -8.46 15.11
CA LEU A 229 17.46 -7.74 14.45
C LEU A 229 17.41 -6.23 14.72
N ASN A 230 16.21 -5.63 14.68
CA ASN A 230 16.04 -4.21 15.03
C ASN A 230 16.41 -3.92 16.49
N PHE A 231 16.02 -4.81 17.42
CA PHE A 231 16.38 -4.70 18.83
C PHE A 231 17.90 -4.81 19.05
N GLU A 232 18.53 -5.82 18.45
CA GLU A 232 19.98 -6.09 18.58
C GLU A 232 20.84 -5.02 17.89
N SER A 233 20.34 -4.39 16.82
CA SER A 233 21.04 -3.30 16.13
C SER A 233 21.10 -2.00 16.93
N ALA A 234 20.26 -1.84 17.96
CA ALA A 234 20.21 -0.64 18.81
C ALA A 234 20.17 0.69 18.01
N GLY A 235 19.46 0.69 16.87
CA GLY A 235 19.28 1.85 16.01
C GLY A 235 20.40 2.16 15.01
N ARG A 236 21.42 1.28 14.87
CA ARG A 236 22.47 1.43 13.83
C ARG A 236 21.93 1.13 12.43
N SER A 237 21.12 0.09 12.32
CA SER A 237 20.48 -0.36 11.10
C SER A 237 19.02 -0.70 11.40
N ARG A 238 18.12 -0.26 10.51
CA ARG A 238 16.72 -0.67 10.52
C ARG A 238 16.54 -1.87 9.59
N TYR A 239 15.82 -2.88 10.06
CA TYR A 239 15.48 -4.07 9.28
C TYR A 239 13.99 -4.04 8.96
N ASP A 240 13.65 -4.34 7.72
CA ASP A 240 12.27 -4.53 7.24
C ASP A 240 12.21 -5.74 6.31
N TYR A 241 11.03 -6.32 6.09
CA TYR A 241 10.89 -7.49 5.23
C TYR A 241 9.79 -7.30 4.18
N ALA A 242 9.97 -7.95 3.03
CA ALA A 242 9.01 -8.01 1.95
C ALA A 242 8.91 -9.45 1.43
N ASP A 243 7.70 -9.99 1.38
CA ASP A 243 7.42 -11.25 0.69
C ASP A 243 7.13 -10.95 -0.78
N LEU A 244 8.02 -11.40 -1.66
CA LEU A 244 7.92 -11.19 -3.11
C LEU A 244 7.24 -12.37 -3.83
N GLY A 245 6.96 -13.44 -3.12
CA GLY A 245 6.30 -14.61 -3.69
C GLY A 245 7.21 -15.50 -4.53
N MET A 246 6.59 -16.18 -5.50
CA MET A 246 7.28 -17.10 -6.41
C MET A 246 8.24 -16.37 -7.34
N ARG A 247 9.45 -16.91 -7.49
CA ARG A 247 10.37 -16.46 -8.53
C ARG A 247 9.90 -17.00 -9.89
N ILE A 248 9.57 -16.10 -10.82
CA ILE A 248 9.29 -16.45 -12.21
C ILE A 248 10.65 -16.56 -12.93
N GLU A 249 10.99 -17.75 -13.43
CA GLU A 249 12.16 -17.99 -14.30
C GLU A 249 11.84 -17.70 -15.78
#